data_AF-A0A1C6YX76-F1
#
_entry.id   AF-A0A1C6YX76-F1
#
_cell.length_a   1.000
_cell.length_b   1.000
_cell.length_c   1.000
_cell.angle_alpha   90.00
_cell.angle_beta   90.00
_cell.angle_gamma   90.00
#
_symmetry.space_group_name_H-M   'P 1'
#
loop_
_entity.id
_entity.type
_entity.pdbx_description
1 polymer ?
#
loop_
_entity_poly.entity_id
_entity_poly.type
_entity_poly.pdbx_seq_one_letter_code
_entity_poly.pdbx_strand_id
1 'polypeptide(L)'
;MNNLPIETYESVVQQRDALEKKLADMAAENAALNKFIKDDCWVWDDKNETYFDAIDGIPETPATEKFTRELMAKGVDALVEQEKSEWMESYIKSAKDFAAQLRKGINDAQ
;
A
#
# COMPACT_ATOMS: atom_id res chain seq x y z
N MET A 1 -10.01 33.84 9.09
CA MET A 1 -10.16 32.75 10.08
C MET A 1 -10.97 31.67 9.41
N ASN A 2 -10.36 30.51 9.12
CA ASN A 2 -11.06 29.41 8.48
C ASN A 2 -11.94 28.72 9.54
N ASN A 3 -13.24 28.99 9.51
CA ASN A 3 -14.22 28.26 10.32
C ASN A 3 -14.48 26.91 9.65
N LEU A 4 -13.64 25.92 9.96
CA LEU A 4 -14.02 24.53 9.74
C LEU A 4 -15.11 24.17 10.76
N PRO A 5 -16.18 23.44 10.36
CA PRO A 5 -17.22 23.02 11.29
C PRO A 5 -16.61 22.19 12.44
N ILE A 6 -16.94 22.54 13.69
CA ILE A 6 -16.57 21.72 14.85
C ILE A 6 -17.54 20.54 14.88
N GLU A 7 -17.06 19.33 14.57
CA GLU A 7 -17.85 18.12 14.74
C GLU A 7 -18.10 17.86 16.24
N THR A 8 -19.33 17.48 16.59
CA THR A 8 -19.65 17.11 17.97
C THR A 8 -19.03 15.75 18.31
N TYR A 9 -18.73 15.53 19.59
CA TYR A 9 -18.21 14.24 20.06
C TYR A 9 -19.10 13.06 19.63
N GLU A 10 -20.42 13.22 19.70
CA GLU A 10 -21.38 12.21 19.26
C GLU A 10 -21.30 11.93 17.75
N SER A 11 -21.11 12.97 16.92
CA SER A 11 -20.92 12.82 15.47
C SER A 11 -19.66 12.01 15.15
N VAL A 12 -18.54 12.32 15.82
CA VAL A 12 -17.27 11.61 15.62
C VAL A 12 -17.38 10.13 16.01
N VAL A 13 -18.05 9.83 17.12
CA VAL A 13 -18.28 8.44 17.57
C VAL A 13 -19.13 7.67 16.56
N GLN A 14 -20.22 8.26 16.06
CA GLN A 14 -21.06 7.63 15.03
C GLN A 14 -20.30 7.37 13.72
N GLN A 15 -19.45 8.32 13.30
CA GLN A 15 -18.61 8.14 12.12
C GLN A 15 -17.59 7.02 12.30
N ARG A 16 -16.95 6.94 13.48
CA ARG A 16 -16.02 5.85 13.83
C ARG A 16 -16.72 4.50 13.76
N ASP A 17 -17.87 4.35 14.41
CA ASP A 17 -18.59 3.07 14.46
C ASP A 17 -19.04 2.63 13.06
N ALA A 18 -19.46 3.59 12.21
CA ALA A 18 -19.79 3.32 10.82
C ALA A 18 -18.56 2.89 9.99
N LEU A 19 -17.38 3.47 10.27
CA LEU A 19 -16.13 3.08 9.62
C LEU A 19 -15.65 1.70 10.09
N GLU A 20 -15.71 1.41 11.38
CA GLU A 20 -15.34 0.10 11.94
C GLU A 20 -16.19 -1.01 11.31
N LYS A 21 -17.50 -0.79 11.15
CA LYS A 21 -18.38 -1.74 10.46
C LYS A 21 -17.95 -1.97 9.00
N LYS A 22 -17.72 -0.89 8.24
CA LYS A 22 -17.28 -1.00 6.84
C LYS A 22 -15.94 -1.71 6.71
N LEU A 23 -15.01 -1.47 7.64
CA LEU A 23 -13.72 -2.15 7.68
C LEU A 23 -13.88 -3.65 7.98
N ALA A 24 -14.78 -4.00 8.91
CA ALA A 24 -15.08 -5.40 9.21
C ALA A 24 -15.69 -6.12 7.99
N ASP A 25 -16.63 -5.50 7.31
CA ASP A 25 -17.26 -6.04 6.09
C ASP A 25 -16.21 -6.25 4.99
N MET A 26 -15.37 -5.24 4.72
CA MET A 26 -14.28 -5.32 3.74
C MET A 26 -13.24 -6.39 4.11
N ALA A 27 -12.89 -6.52 5.39
CA ALA A 27 -11.96 -7.55 5.86
C ALA A 27 -12.53 -8.95 5.65
N ALA A 28 -13.83 -9.13 5.89
CA ALA A 28 -14.52 -10.40 5.65
C ALA A 28 -14.56 -10.76 4.15
N GLU A 29 -14.88 -9.79 3.29
CA GLU A 29 -14.83 -9.97 1.83
C GLU A 29 -13.43 -10.34 1.34
N ASN A 30 -12.39 -9.63 1.81
CA ASN A 30 -11.00 -9.92 1.46
C ASN A 30 -10.55 -11.31 1.93
N ALA A 31 -10.98 -11.74 3.13
CA ALA A 31 -10.71 -13.09 3.62
C ALA A 31 -11.38 -14.16 2.73
N ALA A 32 -12.62 -13.93 2.30
CA ALA A 32 -13.32 -14.82 1.40
C ALA A 32 -12.67 -14.88 0.01
N LEU A 33 -12.25 -13.73 -0.54
CA LEU A 33 -11.53 -13.65 -1.82
C LEU A 33 -10.20 -14.39 -1.77
N ASN A 34 -9.40 -14.18 -0.72
CA ASN A 34 -8.14 -14.91 -0.55
C ASN A 34 -8.35 -16.41 -0.47
N LYS A 35 -9.41 -16.86 0.22
CA LYS A 35 -9.78 -18.27 0.28
C LYS A 35 -10.15 -18.80 -1.10
N PHE A 36 -11.02 -18.09 -1.85
CA PHE A 36 -11.43 -18.48 -3.19
C PHE A 36 -10.24 -18.58 -4.16
N ILE A 37 -9.32 -17.60 -4.14
CA ILE A 37 -8.13 -17.62 -5.00
C ILE A 37 -7.24 -18.82 -4.68
N LYS A 38 -7.06 -19.17 -3.41
CA LYS A 38 -6.19 -20.28 -3.01
C LYS A 38 -6.81 -21.65 -3.21
N ASP A 39 -8.09 -21.79 -2.88
CA ASP A 39 -8.75 -23.09 -2.81
C ASP A 39 -9.39 -23.46 -4.17
N ASP A 40 -9.90 -22.46 -4.92
CA ASP A 40 -10.78 -22.68 -6.06
C ASP A 40 -10.24 -22.14 -7.42
N CYS A 41 -9.24 -21.25 -7.42
CA CYS A 41 -8.65 -20.75 -8.67
C CYS A 41 -7.45 -21.59 -9.13
N TRP A 42 -7.65 -22.32 -10.22
CA TRP A 42 -6.63 -23.17 -10.82
C TRP A 42 -6.42 -22.79 -12.29
N VAL A 43 -5.17 -22.73 -12.72
CA VAL A 43 -4.80 -22.45 -14.12
C VAL A 43 -4.44 -23.76 -14.80
N TRP A 44 -4.98 -23.97 -16.01
CA TRP A 44 -4.63 -25.12 -16.84
C TRP A 44 -3.31 -24.87 -17.57
N ASP A 45 -2.37 -25.79 -17.43
CA ASP A 45 -1.11 -25.81 -18.17
C ASP A 45 -1.21 -26.75 -19.38
N ASP A 46 -1.37 -26.18 -20.58
CA ASP A 46 -1.44 -26.94 -21.84
C ASP A 46 -0.18 -27.78 -22.12
N LYS A 47 0.98 -27.39 -21.58
CA LYS A 47 2.26 -28.08 -21.85
C LYS A 47 2.41 -29.35 -21.01
N ASN A 48 1.96 -29.32 -19.76
CA ASN A 48 2.07 -30.43 -18.82
C ASN A 48 0.73 -31.17 -18.63
N GLU A 49 -0.34 -30.73 -19.30
CA GLU A 49 -1.69 -31.29 -19.23
C GLU A 49 -2.20 -31.45 -17.79
N THR A 50 -1.95 -30.44 -16.94
CA THR A 50 -2.32 -30.44 -15.52
C THR A 50 -2.79 -29.06 -15.07
N TYR A 51 -3.52 -29.03 -13.95
CA TYR A 51 -3.81 -27.80 -13.23
C TYR A 51 -2.68 -27.45 -12.25
N PHE A 52 -2.42 -26.17 -12.08
CA PHE A 52 -1.57 -25.62 -11.03
C PHE A 52 -2.25 -24.42 -10.34
N ASP A 53 -1.79 -24.09 -9.13
CA ASP A 53 -2.36 -23.00 -8.33
C ASP A 53 -2.18 -21.67 -9.07
N ALA A 54 -3.26 -20.89 -9.21
CA ALA A 54 -3.20 -19.61 -9.89
C ALA A 54 -2.21 -18.63 -9.23
N ILE A 55 -1.96 -18.78 -7.93
CA ILE A 55 -0.97 -17.98 -7.18
C ILE A 55 0.45 -18.23 -7.72
N ASP A 56 0.78 -19.48 -8.07
CA ASP A 56 2.10 -19.85 -8.60
C ASP A 56 2.32 -19.33 -10.03
N GLY A 57 1.25 -18.90 -10.70
CA GLY A 57 1.27 -18.35 -12.06
C GLY A 57 1.26 -16.83 -12.15
N ILE A 58 1.23 -16.10 -11.02
CA ILE A 58 1.19 -14.65 -11.04
C ILE A 58 2.49 -14.13 -11.66
N PRO A 59 2.44 -13.46 -12.82
CA PRO A 59 3.65 -12.95 -13.44
C PRO A 59 4.24 -11.84 -12.58
N GLU A 60 5.56 -11.84 -12.42
CA GLU A 60 6.26 -10.68 -11.87
C GLU A 60 5.96 -9.44 -12.73
N THR A 61 5.82 -8.28 -12.09
CA THR A 61 5.51 -7.02 -12.79
C THR A 61 6.62 -5.99 -12.56
N PRO A 62 7.86 -6.25 -13.02
CA PRO A 62 9.03 -5.44 -12.68
C PRO A 62 8.89 -3.97 -13.09
N ALA A 63 8.18 -3.68 -14.19
CA ALA A 63 7.88 -2.32 -14.62
C ALA A 63 6.93 -1.60 -13.64
N THR A 64 5.88 -2.27 -13.19
CA THR A 64 4.90 -1.76 -12.21
C THR A 64 5.57 -1.57 -10.86
N GLU A 65 6.35 -2.54 -10.39
CA GLU A 65 7.09 -2.43 -9.15
C GLU A 65 8.08 -1.26 -9.17
N LYS A 66 8.83 -1.09 -10.26
CA LYS A 66 9.73 0.05 -10.46
C LYS A 66 8.97 1.38 -10.45
N PHE A 67 7.82 1.44 -11.12
CA PHE A 67 6.96 2.62 -11.13
C PHE A 67 6.47 2.95 -9.71
N THR A 68 5.96 1.97 -8.96
CA THR A 68 5.48 2.16 -7.59
C THR A 68 6.58 2.63 -6.66
N ARG A 69 7.78 2.04 -6.76
CA ARG A 69 8.98 2.48 -6.01
C ARG A 69 9.34 3.94 -6.31
N GLU A 70 9.34 4.32 -7.59
CA GLU A 70 9.61 5.71 -7.99
C GLU A 70 8.50 6.66 -7.51
N LEU A 71 7.24 6.25 -7.57
CA LEU A 71 6.10 7.04 -7.10
C LEU A 71 6.19 7.31 -5.59
N MET A 72 6.51 6.28 -4.79
CA MET A 72 6.73 6.44 -3.35
C MET A 72 7.91 7.37 -3.06
N ALA A 73 9.03 7.20 -3.76
CA ALA A 73 10.21 8.07 -3.61
C ALA A 73 9.89 9.53 -3.94
N LYS A 74 9.10 9.79 -5.00
CA LYS A 74 8.62 11.13 -5.34
C LYS A 74 7.72 11.74 -4.28
N GLY A 75 6.90 10.95 -3.60
CA GLY A 75 6.11 11.41 -2.45
C GLY A 75 7.00 11.93 -1.31
N VAL A 76 8.09 11.21 -1.02
CA VAL A 76 9.09 11.64 -0.03
C VAL A 76 9.82 12.90 -0.47
N ASP A 77 10.23 12.98 -1.74
CA ASP A 77 10.88 14.17 -2.29
C ASP A 77 9.97 15.40 -2.20
N ALA A 78 8.67 15.24 -2.50
CA ALA A 78 7.68 16.30 -2.39
C ALA A 78 7.51 16.80 -0.94
N LEU A 79 7.48 15.87 0.02
CA LEU A 79 7.44 16.23 1.45
C LEU A 79 8.69 17.00 1.87
N VAL A 80 9.88 16.55 1.46
CA VAL A 80 11.15 17.23 1.75
C VAL A 80 11.20 18.65 1.15
N GLU A 81 10.67 18.82 -0.06
CA GLU A 81 10.59 20.13 -0.71
C GLU A 81 9.66 21.09 0.04
N GLN A 82 8.52 20.59 0.54
CA GLN A 82 7.57 21.37 1.33
C GLN A 82 8.14 21.78 2.69
N GLU A 83 8.83 20.86 3.38
CA GLU A 83 9.27 21.03 4.77
C GLU A 83 10.69 21.63 4.91
N LYS A 84 11.17 22.37 3.90
CA LYS A 84 12.52 22.95 3.91
C LYS A 84 12.74 23.88 5.12
N SER A 85 13.51 23.40 6.10
CA SER A 85 13.93 24.14 7.29
C SER A 85 15.38 23.81 7.64
N GLU A 86 16.18 24.84 7.93
CA GLU A 86 17.59 24.71 8.35
C GLU A 86 17.75 23.92 9.66
N TRP A 87 16.71 23.88 10.50
CA TRP A 87 16.73 23.12 11.76
C TRP A 87 16.45 21.62 11.57
N MET A 88 16.06 21.20 10.36
CA MET A 88 15.68 19.82 10.04
C MET A 88 16.67 19.14 9.09
N GLU A 89 17.89 19.67 8.92
CA GLU A 89 18.88 19.12 7.97
C GLU A 89 19.14 17.62 8.13
N SER A 90 19.23 17.13 9.37
CA SER A 90 19.42 15.70 9.65
C SER A 90 18.24 14.87 9.20
N TYR A 91 17.01 15.34 9.44
CA TYR A 91 15.77 14.69 9.02
C TYR A 91 15.62 14.70 7.49
N ILE A 92 15.89 15.84 6.86
CA ILE A 92 15.87 16.01 5.40
C ILE A 92 16.87 15.04 4.75
N LYS A 93 18.06 14.89 5.33
CA LYS A 93 19.06 13.93 4.86
C LYS A 93 18.53 12.49 4.96
N SER A 94 17.97 12.10 6.11
CA SER A 94 17.38 10.77 6.29
C SER A 94 16.23 10.48 5.32
N ALA A 95 15.35 11.46 5.07
CA ALA A 95 14.25 11.32 4.11
C ALA A 95 14.75 11.12 2.67
N LYS A 96 15.78 11.88 2.25
CA LYS A 96 16.42 11.69 0.94
C LYS A 96 17.10 10.33 0.82
N ASP A 97 17.79 9.88 1.87
CA ASP A 97 18.42 8.56 1.93
C ASP A 97 17.35 7.46 1.79
N PHE A 98 16.18 7.62 2.43
CA PHE A 98 15.04 6.71 2.30
C PHE A 98 14.43 6.71 0.90
N ALA A 99 14.22 7.87 0.28
CA ALA A 99 13.76 7.96 -1.11
C ALA A 99 14.71 7.25 -2.08
N ALA A 100 16.03 7.35 -1.85
CA ALA A 100 17.03 6.62 -2.63
C ALA A 100 16.96 5.09 -2.42
N GLN A 101 16.65 4.62 -1.21
CA GLN A 101 16.44 3.20 -0.94
C GLN A 101 15.19 2.66 -1.65
N LEU A 102 14.07 3.39 -1.62
CA LEU A 102 12.85 3.02 -2.33
C LEU A 102 13.13 2.79 -3.83
N ARG A 103 13.89 3.70 -4.47
CA ARG A 103 14.28 3.60 -5.89
C ARG A 103 15.17 2.40 -6.21
N LYS A 104 16.09 2.06 -5.29
CA LYS A 104 16.96 0.88 -5.43
C LYS A 104 16.19 -0.42 -5.22
N GLY A 105 15.02 -0.34 -4.58
CA GLY A 105 14.39 -1.50 -3.96
C GLY A 105 14.98 -1.72 -2.59
N ILE A 106 14.11 -1.98 -1.61
CA ILE A 106 14.54 -2.47 -0.31
C ILE A 106 14.95 -3.92 -0.54
N ASN A 107 16.24 -4.14 -0.85
CA ASN A 107 16.84 -5.45 -0.73
C ASN A 107 17.10 -5.65 0.76
N ASP A 108 16.13 -6.14 1.51
CA ASP A 108 16.35 -6.87 2.77
C ASP A 108 15.09 -7.65 3.18
N ALA A 109 15.25 -8.98 3.17
CA ALA A 109 14.52 -10.02 3.92
C ALA A 109 13.00 -10.22 3.68
N GLN A 110 12.65 -11.15 2.76
CA GLN A 110 12.23 -12.53 3.05
C GLN A 110 11.86 -13.26 1.74
#